data_AF-A0A8X6UM28-F1
#
_entry.id   AF-A0A8X6UM28-F1
#
_cell.length_a   1.000
_cell.length_b   1.000
_cell.length_c   1.000
_cell.angle_alpha   90.00
_cell.angle_beta   90.00
_cell.angle_gamma   90.00
#
_symmetry.space_group_name_H-M   'P 1'
#
loop_
_entity.id
_entity.type
_entity.pdbx_description
1 polymer ?
#
loop_
_entity_poly.entity_id
_entity_poly.type
_entity_poly.pdbx_seq_one_letter_code
_entity_poly.pdbx_strand_id
1 'polypeptide(L)'
;MSVKTLYRHLKLASDIPIRCPLCNEHMTVHHFYHHHALENHRLQSRKQCLFCKGEVRWAYGEKNRPDNVKHVVECLNRFVIVARDESPGMEDETEEEEEEEMTSAEACECKKFVSTPHQMLGRRKERMN
;
A
#
# COMPACT_ATOMS: atom_id res chain seq x y z
N MET A 1 8.32 -4.56 -6.53
CA MET A 1 7.06 -4.21 -5.85
C MET A 1 6.00 -3.84 -6.89
N SER A 2 4.70 -3.92 -6.56
CA SER A 2 3.61 -3.62 -7.52
C SER A 2 2.61 -2.59 -6.99
N VAL A 3 2.01 -1.80 -7.87
CA VAL A 3 1.00 -0.78 -7.50
C VAL A 3 -0.21 -1.41 -6.79
N LYS A 4 -0.60 -2.65 -7.16
CA LYS A 4 -1.65 -3.40 -6.45
C LYS A 4 -1.30 -3.64 -4.98
N THR A 5 -0.02 -3.92 -4.68
CA THR A 5 0.45 -4.12 -3.32
C THR A 5 0.38 -2.82 -2.52
N LEU A 6 0.80 -1.69 -3.09
CA LEU A 6 0.65 -0.38 -2.44
C LEU A 6 -0.81 -0.08 -2.09
N TYR A 7 -1.77 -0.32 -3.00
CA TYR A 7 -3.19 -0.16 -2.68
C TYR A 7 -3.67 -1.10 -1.56
N ARG A 8 -3.14 -2.32 -1.46
CA ARG A 8 -3.45 -3.23 -0.33
C ARG A 8 -2.94 -2.65 1.00
N HIS A 9 -1.70 -2.17 1.07
CA HIS A 9 -1.17 -1.55 2.29
C HIS A 9 -1.92 -0.26 2.67
N LEU A 10 -2.21 0.61 1.69
CA LEU A 10 -3.01 1.82 1.92
C LEU A 10 -4.41 1.51 2.43
N LYS A 11 -5.05 0.43 1.94
CA LYS A 11 -6.37 -0.01 2.42
C LYS A 11 -6.30 -0.60 3.83
N LEU A 12 -5.27 -1.38 4.16
CA LEU A 12 -5.10 -1.93 5.51
C LEU A 12 -4.82 -0.84 6.55
N ALA A 13 -4.08 0.20 6.15
CA ALA A 13 -3.76 1.32 7.03
C ALA A 13 -4.81 2.43 7.05
N SER A 14 -5.84 2.41 6.18
CA SER A 14 -6.66 3.58 5.84
C SER A 14 -7.31 4.24 7.07
N ASP A 15 -7.80 3.42 7.98
CA ASP A 15 -8.66 3.83 9.08
C ASP A 15 -7.87 4.00 10.39
N ILE A 16 -6.55 3.75 10.37
CA ILE A 16 -5.67 3.93 11.53
C ILE A 16 -5.63 5.41 11.94
N PRO A 17 -5.94 5.76 13.20
CA PRO A 17 -5.80 7.12 13.72
C PRO A 17 -4.32 7.48 13.91
N ILE A 18 -3.98 8.70 13.51
CA ILE A 18 -2.62 9.24 13.52
C ILE A 18 -2.64 10.72 13.93
N ARG A 19 -1.50 11.20 14.47
CA ARG A 19 -1.16 12.62 14.49
C ARG A 19 -0.27 12.95 13.30
N CYS A 20 -0.56 14.02 12.57
CA CYS A 20 0.30 14.45 11.47
C CYS A 20 1.67 14.90 12.01
N PRO A 21 2.80 14.31 11.56
CA PRO A 21 4.15 14.64 12.08
C PRO A 21 4.70 16.01 11.62
N LEU A 22 3.87 16.84 10.99
CA LEU A 22 4.21 18.20 10.56
C LEU A 22 3.43 19.29 11.32
N CYS A 23 2.25 18.98 11.86
CA CYS A 23 1.39 19.97 12.54
C CYS A 23 0.59 19.41 13.74
N ASN A 24 0.80 18.13 14.10
CA ASN A 24 0.15 17.42 15.21
C ASN A 24 -1.39 17.34 15.17
N GLU A 25 -2.02 17.66 14.04
CA GLU A 25 -3.46 17.47 13.83
C GLU A 25 -3.81 15.98 13.80
N HIS A 26 -4.95 15.61 14.39
CA HIS A 26 -5.45 14.25 14.47
C HIS A 26 -6.30 13.90 13.24
N MET A 27 -6.05 12.75 12.62
CA MET A 27 -6.78 12.29 11.43
C MET A 27 -6.56 10.78 11.20
N THR A 28 -7.15 10.23 10.15
CA THR A 28 -6.80 8.89 9.66
C THR A 28 -5.72 8.93 8.58
N VAL A 29 -5.00 7.82 8.36
CA VAL A 29 -4.02 7.70 7.26
C VAL A 29 -4.66 7.98 5.89
N HIS A 30 -5.92 7.58 5.68
CA HIS A 30 -6.70 7.93 4.49
C HIS A 30 -6.78 9.45 4.30
N HIS A 31 -7.26 10.17 5.31
CA HIS A 31 -7.41 11.62 5.25
C HIS A 31 -6.06 12.33 5.03
N PHE A 32 -5.00 11.85 5.70
CA PHE A 32 -3.63 12.32 5.47
C PHE A 32 -3.19 12.15 4.01
N TYR A 33 -3.31 10.95 3.45
CA TYR A 33 -2.82 10.63 2.11
C TYR A 33 -3.62 11.31 0.97
N HIS A 34 -4.93 11.49 1.15
CA HIS A 34 -5.81 12.04 0.11
C HIS A 34 -5.97 13.57 0.17
N HIS A 35 -5.95 14.17 1.35
CA HIS A 35 -6.29 15.59 1.55
C HIS A 35 -5.19 16.34 2.30
N HIS A 36 -5.03 16.05 3.59
CA HIS A 36 -4.29 16.92 4.51
C HIS A 36 -2.81 17.11 4.11
N ALA A 37 -2.12 16.07 3.62
CA ALA A 37 -0.75 16.20 3.14
C ALA A 37 -0.62 17.11 1.88
N LEU A 38 -1.64 17.14 1.03
CA LEU A 38 -1.64 17.90 -0.23
C LEU A 38 -2.06 19.36 -0.01
N GLU A 39 -3.08 19.56 0.82
CA GLU A 39 -3.74 20.86 1.03
C GLU A 39 -2.98 21.70 2.06
N ASN A 40 -2.66 21.12 3.23
CA ASN A 40 -2.01 21.86 4.33
C ASN A 40 -0.49 21.93 4.16
N HIS A 41 0.15 20.84 3.71
CA HIS A 41 1.61 20.75 3.58
C HIS A 41 2.15 20.93 2.17
N ARG A 42 1.26 21.18 1.19
CA ARG A 42 1.59 21.41 -0.23
C ARG A 42 2.43 20.28 -0.88
N LEU A 43 2.40 19.07 -0.31
CA LEU A 43 3.15 17.94 -0.84
C LEU A 43 2.52 17.45 -2.15
N GLN A 44 3.36 16.97 -3.07
CA GLN A 44 2.92 16.60 -4.41
C GLN A 44 2.96 15.08 -4.61
N SER A 45 1.88 14.38 -4.31
CA SER A 45 1.79 12.91 -4.39
C SER A 45 2.13 12.29 -5.76
N ARG A 46 2.18 13.09 -6.84
CA ARG A 46 2.63 12.68 -8.19
C ARG A 46 4.15 12.76 -8.39
N LYS A 47 4.88 13.51 -7.57
CA LYS A 47 6.33 13.79 -7.67
C LYS A 47 7.13 13.51 -6.39
N GLN A 48 6.45 13.19 -5.29
CA GLN A 48 7.01 13.14 -3.94
C GLN A 48 6.32 12.04 -3.11
N CYS A 49 7.06 11.41 -2.20
CA CYS A 49 6.50 10.51 -1.20
C CYS A 49 5.92 11.31 -0.02
N LEU A 50 4.64 11.12 0.28
CA LEU A 50 3.96 11.83 1.37
C LEU A 50 4.43 11.35 2.76
N PHE A 51 4.73 10.06 2.89
CA PHE A 51 5.04 9.41 4.17
C PHE A 51 6.46 9.72 4.69
N CYS A 52 7.40 10.11 3.81
CA CYS A 52 8.67 10.72 4.20
C CYS A 52 8.67 12.25 4.00
N LYS A 53 7.50 12.91 4.12
CA LYS A 53 7.36 14.38 4.12
C LYS A 53 7.97 15.07 2.88
N GLY A 54 8.06 14.37 1.76
CA GLY A 54 8.62 14.86 0.50
C GLY A 54 10.16 14.80 0.36
N GLU A 55 10.87 14.15 1.30
CA GLU A 55 12.32 13.90 1.24
C GLU A 55 12.71 13.17 -0.06
N VAL A 56 11.97 12.11 -0.41
CA VAL A 56 12.14 11.40 -1.68
C VAL A 56 11.23 11.98 -2.76
N ARG A 57 11.85 12.29 -3.89
CA ARG A 57 11.24 12.89 -5.08
C ARG A 57 11.52 12.03 -6.32
N TRP A 58 10.63 12.12 -7.30
CA TRP A 58 10.73 11.40 -8.58
C TRP A 58 10.13 12.24 -9.72
N ALA A 59 10.49 11.94 -10.98
CA ALA A 59 9.95 12.67 -12.11
C ALA A 59 8.48 12.33 -12.37
N TYR A 60 7.81 13.13 -13.21
CA TYR A 60 6.40 12.93 -13.49
C TYR A 60 6.14 11.55 -14.12
N GLY A 61 5.18 10.80 -13.58
CA GLY A 61 4.86 9.43 -14.01
C GLY A 61 5.71 8.33 -13.36
N GLU A 62 6.83 8.67 -12.70
CA GLU A 62 7.75 7.66 -12.14
C GLU A 62 7.30 7.06 -10.81
N LYS A 63 6.30 7.66 -10.13
CA LYS A 63 5.71 7.15 -8.87
C LYS A 63 5.46 5.64 -8.89
N ASN A 64 4.96 5.14 -10.01
CA ASN A 64 4.50 3.76 -10.17
C ASN A 64 5.62 2.78 -10.57
N ARG A 65 6.87 3.23 -10.69
CA ARG A 65 8.02 2.32 -10.89
C ARG A 65 8.19 1.39 -9.68
N PRO A 66 8.62 0.13 -9.88
CA PRO A 66 8.69 -0.87 -8.81
C PRO A 66 9.44 -0.42 -7.54
N ASP A 67 10.51 0.35 -7.69
CA ASP A 67 11.36 0.81 -6.57
C ASP A 67 10.74 1.99 -5.83
N ASN A 68 10.13 2.94 -6.56
CA ASN A 68 9.36 4.03 -5.94
C ASN A 68 8.14 3.48 -5.19
N VAL A 69 7.47 2.47 -5.75
CA VAL A 69 6.37 1.78 -5.07
C VAL A 69 6.87 1.04 -3.81
N LYS A 70 8.05 0.40 -3.87
CA LYS A 70 8.70 -0.21 -2.69
C LYS A 70 8.93 0.83 -1.60
N HIS A 71 9.55 1.95 -1.95
CA HIS A 71 9.81 3.05 -1.03
C HIS A 71 8.53 3.59 -0.38
N VAL A 72 7.44 3.80 -1.15
CA VAL A 72 6.17 4.30 -0.58
C VAL A 72 5.57 3.29 0.41
N VAL A 73 5.66 1.98 0.16
CA VAL A 73 5.18 0.95 1.11
C VAL A 73 6.03 0.91 2.38
N GLU A 74 7.36 0.94 2.25
CA GLU A 74 8.28 0.97 3.40
C GLU A 74 8.08 2.23 4.26
N CYS A 75 7.92 3.39 3.63
CA CYS A 75 7.64 4.63 4.33
C CYS A 75 6.23 4.64 4.95
N LEU A 76 5.20 4.07 4.31
CA LEU A 76 3.87 3.94 4.91
C LEU A 76 3.93 3.11 6.20
N ASN A 77 4.56 1.94 6.18
CA ASN A 77 4.65 1.07 7.36
C ASN A 77 5.38 1.79 8.52
N ARG A 78 6.51 2.47 8.25
CA ARG A 78 7.23 3.27 9.26
C ARG A 78 6.43 4.47 9.75
N PHE A 79 5.74 5.15 8.84
CA PHE A 79 4.91 6.32 9.16
C PHE A 79 3.76 5.93 10.09
N VAL A 80 3.09 4.80 9.85
CA VAL A 80 2.06 4.29 10.75
C VAL A 80 2.63 4.05 12.15
N ILE A 81 3.78 3.37 12.28
CA ILE A 81 4.39 3.10 13.60
C ILE A 81 4.72 4.41 14.35
N VAL A 82 5.28 5.41 13.68
CA VAL A 82 5.73 6.67 14.31
C VAL A 82 4.60 7.67 14.53
N ALA A 83 3.56 7.67 13.68
CA ALA A 83 2.50 8.66 13.68
C ALA A 83 1.19 8.18 14.32
N ARG A 84 1.06 6.88 14.65
CA ARG A 84 -0.12 6.32 15.33
C ARG A 84 -0.43 7.13 16.58
N ASP A 85 -1.68 7.59 16.69
CA ASP A 85 -2.12 8.21 17.92
C ASP A 85 -2.45 7.11 18.94
N GLU A 86 -1.52 6.89 19.88
CA GLU A 86 -1.77 6.09 21.08
C GLU A 86 -2.68 6.89 22.04
N SER A 87 -3.92 7.11 21.63
CA SER A 87 -4.99 7.40 22.59
C SER A 87 -5.20 6.12 23.42
N PRO A 88 -4.93 6.12 24.74
CA PRO A 88 -5.04 4.93 25.56
C PRO A 88 -6.51 4.55 25.70
N GLY A 89 -6.91 3.47 25.02
CA GLY A 89 -8.33 3.08 24.93
C GLY A 89 -8.62 1.72 24.28
N MET A 90 -7.59 0.98 23.85
CA MET A 90 -7.67 -0.44 23.50
C MET A 90 -6.30 -1.07 23.69
N GLU A 91 -6.14 -1.70 24.85
CA GLU A 91 -5.14 -2.74 25.06
C GLU A 91 -5.63 -3.97 24.26
N ASP A 92 -5.11 -4.14 23.04
CA ASP A 92 -5.23 -5.43 22.34
C ASP A 92 -4.05 -6.28 22.86
N GLU A 93 -4.28 -6.94 24.00
CA GLU A 93 -3.40 -7.99 24.52
C GLU A 93 -3.36 -9.13 23.50
N THR A 94 -2.21 -9.37 22.86
CA THR A 94 -1.80 -10.68 22.30
C THR A 94 -0.34 -10.64 21.83
N GLU A 95 0.57 -10.37 22.77
CA GLU A 95 1.92 -10.92 22.70
C GLU A 95 1.95 -12.24 23.49
N GLU A 96 1.69 -13.37 22.81
CA GLU A 96 2.18 -14.67 23.29
C GLU A 96 2.89 -15.38 22.13
N GLU A 97 4.20 -15.59 22.31
CA GLU A 97 5.03 -16.44 21.47
C GLU A 97 4.78 -17.90 21.89
N GLU A 98 4.09 -18.69 21.06
CA GLU A 98 4.17 -20.15 21.15
C GLU A 98 4.83 -20.72 19.88
N GLU A 99 6.07 -21.19 20.06
CA GLU A 99 6.73 -22.11 19.14
C GLU A 99 6.12 -23.51 19.32
N GLU A 100 5.23 -23.96 18.42
CA GLU A 100 4.95 -25.40 18.28
C GLU A 100 5.20 -25.91 16.86
N GLU A 101 5.84 -27.08 16.81
CA GLU A 101 6.39 -27.71 15.61
C GLU A 101 5.32 -28.50 14.81
N MET A 102 5.61 -28.72 13.53
CA MET A 102 4.70 -29.28 12.51
C MET A 102 3.98 -30.59 12.89
N THR A 103 2.69 -30.69 12.54
CA THR A 103 2.12 -31.94 11.98
C THR A 103 1.25 -31.65 10.74
N SER A 104 1.04 -32.67 9.89
CA SER A 104 0.68 -32.51 8.46
C SER A 104 -0.75 -32.93 8.08
N ALA A 105 -1.29 -32.27 7.04
CA ALA A 105 -2.41 -32.70 6.17
C ALA A 105 -3.81 -32.86 6.85
N GLU A 106 -4.96 -32.71 6.20
CA GLU A 106 -5.40 -32.24 4.86
C GLU A 106 -6.89 -31.76 5.05
N ALA A 107 -7.54 -30.95 4.21
CA ALA A 107 -7.20 -30.48 2.88
C ALA A 107 -7.66 -29.03 2.61
N CYS A 108 -7.19 -28.45 1.50
CA CYS A 108 -7.56 -27.09 1.08
C CYS A 108 -8.49 -27.08 -0.16
N GLU A 109 -9.80 -26.95 0.03
CA GLU A 109 -10.78 -26.76 -1.06
C GLU A 109 -10.78 -25.33 -1.66
N CYS A 110 -9.59 -24.81 -2.01
CA CYS A 110 -9.49 -23.58 -2.79
C CYS A 110 -9.64 -23.89 -4.30
N LYS A 111 -10.81 -23.56 -4.84
CA LYS A 111 -11.22 -23.74 -6.24
C LYS A 111 -10.12 -23.35 -7.23
N LYS A 112 -9.73 -24.31 -8.09
CA LYS A 112 -8.74 -24.13 -9.17
C LYS A 112 -9.15 -22.96 -10.08
N PHE A 113 -8.36 -21.88 -10.08
CA PHE A 113 -8.53 -20.80 -11.05
C PHE A 113 -8.03 -21.29 -12.42
N VAL A 114 -8.95 -21.72 -13.28
CA VAL A 114 -8.63 -22.18 -14.64
C VAL A 114 -8.25 -20.96 -15.47
N SER A 115 -6.94 -20.71 -15.58
CA SER A 115 -6.40 -19.67 -16.46
C SER A 115 -6.59 -20.09 -17.92
N THR A 116 -7.69 -19.64 -18.53
CA THR A 116 -7.93 -19.85 -19.97
C THR A 116 -6.92 -19.03 -20.77
N PRO A 117 -6.11 -19.64 -21.66
CA PRO A 117 -5.18 -18.88 -22.48
C PRO A 117 -5.94 -18.04 -23.51
N HIS A 118 -5.72 -16.72 -23.50
CA HIS A 118 -6.20 -15.82 -24.54
C HIS A 118 -5.60 -16.24 -25.90
N GLN A 119 -6.42 -16.78 -26.80
CA GLN A 119 -5.99 -17.00 -28.18
C GLN A 119 -5.78 -15.65 -28.88
N MET A 120 -4.51 -15.33 -29.17
CA MET A 120 -4.11 -14.20 -30.00
C MET A 120 -4.43 -14.53 -31.47
N LEU A 121 -5.69 -14.32 -31.88
CA LEU A 121 -6.07 -14.42 -33.29
C LEU A 121 -5.40 -13.30 -34.08
N GLY A 122 -4.28 -13.64 -34.73
CA GLY A 122 -3.50 -12.72 -35.55
C GLY A 122 -4.29 -12.21 -36.75
N ARG A 123 -4.22 -10.90 -36.99
CA ARG A 123 -4.68 -10.31 -38.25
C ARG A 123 -3.85 -10.87 -39.42
N ARG A 124 -4.45 -11.70 -40.28
CA ARG A 124 -3.98 -11.84 -41.67
C ARG A 124 -4.84 -10.96 -42.59
N LYS A 125 -4.17 -10.23 -43.48
CA LYS A 125 -4.77 -9.26 -44.40
C LYS A 125 -4.19 -9.47 -45.80
N GLU A 126 -4.81 -10.38 -46.55
CA GLU A 126 -4.53 -10.74 -47.95
C GLU A 126 -5.93 -10.92 -48.55
N ARG A 127 -6.54 -10.03 -49.34
CA ARG A 127 -6.13 -9.15 -50.45
C ARG A 127 -5.86 -9.91 -51.75
N MET A 128 -6.92 -10.02 -52.57
CA MET A 128 -6.94 -10.40 -54.00
C MET A 128 -6.52 -11.86 -54.29
N ASN A 129 -7.04 -12.53 -55.31
CA ASN A 129 -7.65 -12.04 -56.55
C ASN A 129 -8.85 -12.90 -56.98
#